data_AF-A0A7K1SJC0-F1
#
_entry.id   AF-A0A7K1SJC0-F1
#
_cell.length_a   1.000
_cell.length_b   1.000
_cell.length_c   1.000
_cell.angle_alpha   90.00
_cell.angle_beta   90.00
_cell.angle_gamma   90.00
#
_symmetry.space_group_name_H-M   'P 1'
#
loop_
_entity.id
_entity.type
_entity.pdbx_description
1 polymer ?
#
loop_
_entity_poly.entity_id
_entity_poly.type
_entity_poly.pdbx_seq_one_letter_code
_entity_poly.pdbx_strand_id
1 'polypeptide(L)'
;MKHNAFCLLLFLTTGTCIHAQQRSAENHAIDIAKNDFSKTKFMRKEKFGVVKEKHKVIESTPVVERNPEFYSGNYWYESLQYKLEIRTDEQHKLMATLSIPGQPDIRLKNVTVTDAYFIGFKPNQDGTEEKWEGVFINKTDDSHTTFGLGIKLATPIALTQGLKITKLFFAKVSP
;
A
#
# COMPACT_ATOMS: atom_id res chain seq x y z
N MET A 1 35.75 48.58 -38.19
CA MET A 1 34.38 48.10 -38.45
C MET A 1 34.02 47.08 -37.39
N LYS A 2 32.86 47.24 -36.76
CA LYS A 2 32.37 46.47 -35.60
C LYS A 2 31.85 45.12 -36.07
N HIS A 3 32.25 44.03 -35.42
CA HIS A 3 31.50 42.77 -35.46
C HIS A 3 31.07 42.42 -34.04
N ASN A 4 29.77 42.57 -33.83
CA ASN A 4 29.00 42.03 -32.71
C ASN A 4 28.69 40.55 -32.96
N ALA A 5 28.19 39.92 -31.89
CA ALA A 5 27.39 38.70 -31.86
C ALA A 5 28.22 37.39 -31.88
N PHE A 6 27.88 36.35 -31.11
CA PHE A 6 26.60 36.03 -30.48
C PHE A 6 26.87 35.03 -29.33
N CYS A 7 26.26 35.27 -28.17
CA CYS A 7 26.31 34.40 -27.01
C CYS A 7 25.32 33.24 -27.23
N LEU A 8 25.81 31.99 -27.30
CA LEU A 8 24.95 30.80 -27.35
C LEU A 8 24.80 30.23 -25.92
N LEU A 9 23.72 30.61 -25.26
CA LEU A 9 23.23 30.01 -24.02
C LEU A 9 22.57 28.66 -24.34
N LEU A 10 23.21 27.56 -23.94
CA LEU A 10 22.58 26.24 -23.83
C LEU A 10 21.70 26.23 -22.58
N PHE A 11 20.39 26.42 -22.74
CA PHE A 11 19.42 26.19 -21.66
C PHE A 11 19.06 24.71 -21.57
N LEU A 12 19.07 24.22 -20.32
CA LEU A 12 18.82 22.86 -19.88
C LEU A 12 17.45 22.32 -20.30
N THR A 13 17.42 21.10 -20.83
CA THR A 13 16.21 20.27 -20.93
C THR A 13 16.32 19.06 -20.00
N THR A 14 16.00 19.23 -18.72
CA THR A 14 15.80 18.12 -17.77
C THR A 14 14.49 18.35 -17.04
N GLY A 15 13.37 17.81 -17.55
CA GLY A 15 12.06 18.09 -16.94
C GLY A 15 10.93 17.08 -17.14
N THR A 16 11.10 15.98 -17.89
CA THR A 16 9.95 15.12 -18.28
C THR A 16 9.81 13.81 -17.50
N CYS A 17 10.82 13.33 -16.77
CA CYS A 17 10.70 12.02 -16.09
C CYS A 17 9.84 12.03 -14.82
N ILE A 18 9.73 13.15 -14.11
CA ILE A 18 9.08 13.19 -12.79
C ILE A 18 7.55 13.00 -12.91
N HIS A 19 6.93 13.56 -13.96
CA HIS A 19 5.48 13.49 -14.14
C HIS A 19 4.97 12.12 -14.59
N ALA A 20 5.77 11.36 -15.34
CA ALA A 20 5.38 10.02 -15.79
C ALA A 20 5.43 9.00 -14.63
N GLN A 21 6.45 9.09 -13.78
CA GLN A 21 6.59 8.23 -12.61
C GLN A 21 5.47 8.48 -11.58
N GLN A 22 5.11 9.75 -11.36
CA GLN A 22 4.04 10.13 -10.43
C GLN A 22 2.67 9.56 -10.87
N ARG A 23 2.29 9.77 -12.15
CA ARG A 23 1.05 9.17 -12.69
C ARG A 23 1.03 7.64 -12.59
N SER A 24 2.18 7.00 -12.73
CA SER A 24 2.27 5.54 -12.58
C SER A 24 1.96 5.10 -11.14
N ALA A 25 2.51 5.79 -10.14
CA ALA A 25 2.31 5.45 -8.73
C ALA A 25 0.84 5.66 -8.30
N GLU A 26 0.25 6.79 -8.67
CA GLU A 26 -1.17 7.10 -8.41
C GLU A 26 -2.09 6.03 -9.01
N ASN A 27 -1.88 5.66 -10.29
CA ASN A 27 -2.67 4.61 -10.94
C ASN A 27 -2.50 3.26 -10.23
N HIS A 28 -1.28 2.89 -9.81
CA HIS A 28 -1.06 1.67 -9.04
C HIS A 28 -1.80 1.68 -7.70
N ALA A 29 -1.79 2.80 -6.98
CA ALA A 29 -2.53 2.94 -5.72
C ALA A 29 -4.03 2.72 -5.93
N ILE A 30 -4.61 3.37 -6.94
CA ILE A 30 -6.03 3.23 -7.30
C ILE A 30 -6.37 1.78 -7.66
N ASP A 31 -5.54 1.14 -8.49
CA ASP A 31 -5.76 -0.23 -8.95
C ASP A 31 -5.72 -1.23 -7.80
N ILE A 32 -4.75 -1.12 -6.89
CA ILE A 32 -4.66 -2.01 -5.71
C ILE A 32 -5.85 -1.76 -4.78
N ALA A 33 -6.18 -0.50 -4.47
CA ALA A 33 -7.29 -0.17 -3.58
C ALA A 33 -8.64 -0.71 -4.12
N LYS A 34 -8.88 -0.55 -5.42
CA LYS A 34 -10.12 -1.00 -6.08
C LYS A 34 -10.18 -2.52 -6.25
N ASN A 35 -9.14 -3.13 -6.80
CA ASN A 35 -9.19 -4.54 -7.21
C ASN A 35 -8.86 -5.51 -6.07
N ASP A 36 -7.99 -5.09 -5.14
CA ASP A 36 -7.57 -5.94 -4.03
C ASP A 36 -8.31 -5.62 -2.74
N PHE A 37 -8.69 -4.38 -2.44
CA PHE A 37 -9.26 -4.03 -1.12
C PHE A 37 -10.74 -3.62 -1.14
N SER A 38 -11.31 -3.33 -2.30
CA SER A 38 -12.74 -3.10 -2.45
C SER A 38 -13.48 -4.38 -2.85
N LYS A 39 -14.73 -4.53 -2.38
CA LYS A 39 -15.57 -5.70 -2.68
C LYS A 39 -17.04 -5.36 -2.56
N THR A 40 -17.81 -5.70 -3.59
CA THR A 40 -19.27 -5.69 -3.55
C THR A 40 -19.80 -7.11 -3.62
N LYS A 41 -20.72 -7.47 -2.72
CA LYS A 41 -21.41 -8.76 -2.72
C LYS A 41 -22.91 -8.55 -2.56
N PHE A 42 -23.67 -9.02 -3.53
CA PHE A 42 -25.12 -9.11 -3.47
C PHE A 42 -25.53 -10.56 -3.20
N MET A 43 -26.48 -10.76 -2.30
CA MET A 43 -27.08 -12.07 -2.00
C MET A 43 -28.59 -11.93 -1.95
N ARG A 44 -29.29 -12.69 -2.80
CA ARG A 44 -30.75 -12.82 -2.80
C ARG A 44 -31.10 -14.27 -2.47
N LYS A 45 -31.95 -14.48 -1.47
CA LYS A 45 -32.45 -15.81 -1.08
C LYS A 45 -33.97 -15.76 -1.00
N GLU A 46 -34.63 -16.70 -1.66
CA GLU A 46 -36.07 -16.89 -1.58
C GLU A 46 -36.37 -18.19 -0.84
N LYS A 47 -37.29 -18.15 0.13
CA LYS A 47 -37.78 -19.34 0.84
C LYS A 47 -39.24 -19.17 1.22
N PHE A 48 -40.09 -20.12 0.82
CA PHE A 48 -41.54 -20.09 1.07
C PHE A 48 -42.21 -18.77 0.63
N GLY A 49 -41.81 -18.22 -0.53
CA GLY A 49 -42.31 -16.94 -1.05
C GLY A 49 -41.77 -15.69 -0.35
N VAL A 50 -40.90 -15.83 0.66
CA VAL A 50 -40.22 -14.70 1.30
C VAL A 50 -38.86 -14.47 0.66
N VAL A 51 -38.65 -13.27 0.10
CA VAL A 51 -37.37 -12.83 -0.47
C VAL A 51 -36.56 -12.08 0.60
N LYS A 52 -35.32 -12.50 0.81
CA LYS A 52 -34.33 -11.79 1.63
C LYS A 52 -33.17 -11.35 0.74
N GLU A 53 -32.91 -10.05 0.73
CA GLU A 53 -31.80 -9.43 0.02
C GLU A 53 -30.77 -8.92 1.03
N LYS A 54 -29.49 -9.20 0.78
CA LYS A 54 -28.36 -8.69 1.54
C LYS A 54 -27.35 -8.11 0.57
N HIS A 55 -26.94 -6.88 0.83
CA HIS A 55 -25.90 -6.17 0.10
C HIS A 55 -24.75 -5.86 1.05
N LYS A 56 -23.51 -6.22 0.68
CA LYS A 56 -22.30 -5.85 1.41
C LYS A 56 -21.37 -5.12 0.45
N VAL A 57 -20.97 -3.92 0.84
CA VAL A 57 -20.02 -3.09 0.09
C VAL A 57 -18.87 -2.78 1.02
N ILE A 58 -17.66 -3.10 0.56
CA ILE A 58 -16.41 -2.66 1.14
C ILE A 58 -15.78 -1.74 0.11
N GLU A 59 -15.54 -0.51 0.50
CA GLU A 59 -14.89 0.50 -0.34
C GLU A 59 -13.51 0.81 0.24
N SER A 60 -12.51 0.94 -0.63
CA SER A 60 -11.16 1.31 -0.23
C SER A 60 -10.67 2.44 -1.12
N THR A 61 -10.33 3.56 -0.50
CA THR A 61 -9.88 4.78 -1.18
C THR A 61 -8.43 5.08 -0.80
N PRO A 62 -7.52 5.31 -1.78
CA PRO A 62 -6.15 5.72 -1.49
C PRO A 62 -6.09 7.01 -0.67
N VAL A 63 -5.15 7.09 0.27
CA VAL A 63 -4.92 8.26 1.12
C VAL A 63 -3.56 8.85 0.80
N VAL A 64 -3.57 9.95 0.03
CA VAL A 64 -2.37 10.65 -0.40
C VAL A 64 -2.07 11.79 0.56
N GLU A 65 -0.89 11.77 1.16
CA GLU A 65 -0.43 12.78 2.10
C GLU A 65 0.97 13.27 1.74
N ARG A 66 1.18 14.58 1.89
CA ARG A 66 2.46 15.21 1.55
C ARG A 66 3.54 14.96 2.59
N ASN A 67 3.15 14.80 3.86
CA ASN A 67 4.08 14.53 4.94
C ASN A 67 4.26 13.01 5.10
N PRO A 68 5.46 12.44 4.84
CA PRO A 68 5.72 11.01 5.03
C PRO A 68 5.44 10.51 6.45
N GLU A 69 5.57 11.37 7.47
CA GLU A 69 5.30 11.02 8.87
C GLU A 69 3.83 10.68 9.13
N PHE A 70 2.90 11.14 8.28
CA PHE A 70 1.51 10.72 8.34
C PHE A 70 1.37 9.19 8.28
N TYR A 71 2.23 8.54 7.48
CA TYR A 71 2.26 7.10 7.30
C TYR A 71 3.05 6.37 8.39
N SER A 72 3.78 7.08 9.26
CA SER A 72 4.46 6.47 10.40
C SER A 72 3.46 6.02 11.47
N GLY A 73 3.76 4.92 12.14
CA GLY A 73 2.96 4.37 13.23
C GLY A 73 3.04 2.85 13.31
N ASN A 74 2.29 2.30 14.26
CA ASN A 74 2.12 0.86 14.39
C ASN A 74 0.89 0.43 13.60
N TYR A 75 1.01 -0.67 12.88
CA TYR A 75 -0.08 -1.27 12.12
C TYR A 75 -0.23 -2.73 12.50
N TRP A 76 -1.48 -3.20 12.52
CA TRP A 76 -1.80 -4.52 13.04
C TRP A 76 -2.69 -5.29 12.06
N TYR A 77 -2.31 -6.53 11.78
CA TYR A 77 -3.16 -7.50 11.10
C TYR A 77 -3.64 -8.56 12.09
N GLU A 78 -4.89 -8.43 12.51
CA GLU A 78 -5.41 -9.11 13.71
C GLU A 78 -5.45 -10.63 13.57
N SER A 79 -5.89 -11.12 12.42
CA SER A 79 -6.13 -12.55 12.21
C SER A 79 -4.87 -13.41 12.38
N LEU A 80 -3.67 -12.86 12.16
CA LEU A 80 -2.39 -13.56 12.36
C LEU A 80 -1.50 -12.89 13.40
N GLN A 81 -2.00 -11.84 14.08
CA GLN A 81 -1.24 -11.04 15.05
C GLN A 81 0.08 -10.47 14.48
N TYR A 82 0.13 -10.19 13.18
CA TYR A 82 1.30 -9.58 12.56
C TYR A 82 1.30 -8.09 12.86
N LYS A 83 2.46 -7.55 13.21
CA LYS A 83 2.65 -6.11 13.43
C LYS A 83 3.58 -5.56 12.37
N LEU A 84 3.26 -4.39 11.87
CA LEU A 84 4.12 -3.63 10.98
C LEU A 84 4.34 -2.27 11.62
N GLU A 85 5.57 -1.99 12.02
CA GLU A 85 5.99 -0.66 12.46
C GLU A 85 6.52 0.09 11.26
N ILE A 86 6.03 1.32 11.02
CA ILE A 86 6.58 2.24 10.04
C ILE A 86 7.08 3.49 10.78
N ARG A 87 8.31 3.90 10.51
CA ARG A 87 8.93 5.07 11.12
C ARG A 87 9.76 5.84 10.11
N THR A 88 10.05 7.09 10.40
CA THR A 88 11.02 7.90 9.65
C THR A 88 12.38 7.86 10.35
N ASP A 89 13.47 7.79 9.58
CA ASP A 89 14.82 8.00 10.09
C ASP A 89 15.18 9.49 10.16
N GLU A 90 16.39 9.80 10.62
CA GLU A 90 16.91 11.18 10.74
C GLU A 90 17.00 11.91 9.38
N GLN A 91 16.95 11.17 8.28
CA GLN A 91 16.95 11.67 6.91
C GLN A 91 15.53 11.71 6.31
N HIS A 92 14.49 11.57 7.14
CA HIS A 92 13.08 11.50 6.75
C HIS A 92 12.75 10.37 5.76
N LYS A 93 13.58 9.32 5.71
CA LYS A 93 13.28 8.13 4.92
C LYS A 93 12.42 7.17 5.74
N LEU A 94 11.44 6.57 5.08
CA LEU A 94 10.61 5.56 5.72
C LEU A 94 11.41 4.27 5.93
N MET A 95 11.22 3.69 7.11
CA MET A 95 11.67 2.36 7.47
C MET A 95 10.43 1.56 7.89
N ALA A 96 10.41 0.27 7.56
CA ALA A 96 9.34 -0.61 8.00
C ALA A 96 9.89 -1.91 8.60
N THR A 97 9.35 -2.31 9.75
CA THR A 97 9.72 -3.53 10.47
C THR A 97 8.49 -4.39 10.64
N LEU A 98 8.55 -5.62 10.14
CA LEU A 98 7.52 -6.63 10.30
C LEU A 98 7.87 -7.55 11.48
N SER A 99 6.96 -7.65 12.44
CA SER A 99 7.05 -8.59 13.55
C SER A 99 5.99 -9.68 13.37
N ILE A 100 6.46 -10.93 13.30
CA ILE A 100 5.63 -12.13 13.21
C ILE A 100 5.81 -12.93 14.51
N PRO A 101 4.72 -13.35 15.19
CA PRO A 101 4.84 -14.15 16.40
C PRO A 101 5.71 -15.39 16.20
N GLY A 102 6.69 -15.58 17.10
CA GLY A 102 7.61 -16.72 17.07
C GLY A 102 8.73 -16.62 16.02
N GLN A 103 8.88 -15.49 15.32
CA GLN A 103 9.96 -15.25 14.36
C GLN A 103 10.75 -13.99 14.73
N PRO A 104 12.02 -13.88 14.31
CA PRO A 104 12.76 -12.63 14.41
C PRO A 104 12.10 -11.51 13.60
N ASP A 105 12.26 -10.27 14.05
CA ASP A 105 11.78 -9.10 13.31
C ASP A 105 12.47 -8.97 11.95
N ILE A 106 11.69 -8.60 10.94
CA ILE A 106 12.14 -8.48 9.56
C ILE A 106 12.08 -7.01 9.15
N ARG A 107 13.24 -6.41 8.89
CA ARG A 107 13.33 -5.05 8.34
C ARG A 107 13.17 -5.09 6.83
N LEU A 108 12.18 -4.37 6.33
CA LEU A 108 11.99 -4.14 4.89
C LEU A 108 13.08 -3.17 4.38
N LYS A 109 13.59 -3.44 3.18
CA LYS A 109 14.55 -2.58 2.48
C LYS A 109 13.84 -1.68 1.47
N ASN A 110 14.48 -0.55 1.14
CA ASN A 110 14.04 0.40 0.11
C ASN A 110 12.56 0.76 0.22
N VAL A 111 12.12 1.11 1.44
CA VAL A 111 10.72 1.47 1.70
C VAL A 111 10.44 2.85 1.13
N THR A 112 9.43 2.95 0.28
CA THR A 112 9.03 4.20 -0.36
C THR A 112 7.51 4.32 -0.41
N VAL A 113 7.02 5.55 -0.29
CA VAL A 113 5.61 5.88 -0.50
C VAL A 113 5.53 7.02 -1.51
N THR A 114 4.72 6.85 -2.56
CA THR A 114 4.46 7.87 -3.58
C THR A 114 2.99 7.79 -3.95
N ASP A 115 2.24 8.89 -3.80
CA ASP A 115 0.79 8.92 -4.07
C ASP A 115 0.01 7.76 -3.41
N ALA A 116 0.27 7.54 -2.11
CA ALA A 116 -0.25 6.43 -1.30
C ALA A 116 0.24 5.02 -1.68
N TYR A 117 0.89 4.83 -2.83
CA TYR A 117 1.47 3.57 -3.25
C TYR A 117 2.73 3.27 -2.45
N PHE A 118 2.71 2.13 -1.77
CA PHE A 118 3.79 1.63 -0.92
C PHE A 118 4.59 0.56 -1.67
N ILE A 119 5.91 0.68 -1.59
CA ILE A 119 6.84 -0.38 -1.97
C ILE A 119 7.79 -0.65 -0.80
N GLY A 120 8.08 -1.91 -0.54
CA GLY A 120 9.20 -2.35 0.29
C GLY A 120 9.71 -3.71 -0.16
N PHE A 121 10.91 -4.09 0.25
CA PHE A 121 11.54 -5.36 -0.14
C PHE A 121 11.80 -6.20 1.11
N LYS A 122 11.12 -7.34 1.22
CA LYS A 122 11.28 -8.27 2.33
C LYS A 122 12.45 -9.20 2.02
N PRO A 123 13.52 -9.22 2.84
CA PRO A 123 14.58 -10.20 2.66
C PRO A 123 14.06 -11.62 2.95
N ASN A 124 14.54 -12.58 2.18
CA ASN A 124 14.32 -14.00 2.37
C ASN A 124 15.59 -14.67 2.92
N GLN A 125 15.44 -15.87 3.50
CA GLN A 125 16.55 -16.61 4.10
C GLN A 125 17.59 -17.09 3.08
N ASP A 126 17.18 -17.26 1.82
CA ASP A 126 18.04 -17.64 0.69
C ASP A 126 18.83 -16.45 0.11
N GLY A 127 18.71 -15.26 0.70
CA GLY A 127 19.36 -14.03 0.22
C GLY A 127 18.59 -13.31 -0.90
N THR A 128 17.47 -13.87 -1.38
CA THR A 128 16.58 -13.17 -2.32
C THR A 128 15.75 -12.11 -1.61
N GLU A 129 15.10 -11.24 -2.40
CA GLU A 129 14.20 -10.23 -1.90
C GLU A 129 12.82 -10.38 -2.55
N GLU A 130 11.77 -10.32 -1.73
CA GLU A 130 10.39 -10.30 -2.19
C GLU A 130 9.90 -8.85 -2.21
N LYS A 131 9.51 -8.36 -3.39
CA LYS A 131 8.85 -7.05 -3.51
C LYS A 131 7.46 -7.13 -2.88
N TRP A 132 7.23 -6.27 -1.90
CA TRP A 132 5.92 -6.04 -1.31
C TRP A 132 5.34 -4.75 -1.89
N GLU A 133 4.16 -4.87 -2.49
CA GLU A 133 3.43 -3.77 -3.10
C GLU A 133 2.17 -3.52 -2.30
N GLY A 134 1.87 -2.27 -2.00
CA GLY A 134 0.71 -1.94 -1.20
C GLY A 134 0.19 -0.53 -1.43
N VAL A 135 -0.83 -0.16 -0.68
CA VAL A 135 -1.47 1.14 -0.75
C VAL A 135 -2.01 1.53 0.62
N PHE A 136 -1.74 2.77 1.03
CA PHE A 136 -2.40 3.37 2.19
C PHE A 136 -3.83 3.75 1.83
N ILE A 137 -4.80 3.23 2.57
CA ILE A 137 -6.22 3.36 2.25
C ILE A 137 -7.05 3.70 3.48
N ASN A 138 -8.14 4.42 3.23
CA ASN A 138 -9.32 4.40 4.08
C ASN A 138 -10.20 3.25 3.59
N LYS A 139 -10.32 2.19 4.39
CA LYS A 139 -11.19 1.06 4.14
C LYS A 139 -12.50 1.25 4.90
N THR A 140 -13.60 1.42 4.18
CA THR A 140 -14.95 1.55 4.74
C THR A 140 -15.68 0.22 4.62
N ASP A 141 -16.13 -0.32 5.75
CA ASP A 141 -16.99 -1.51 5.83
C ASP A 141 -18.18 -1.19 6.76
N ASP A 142 -19.40 -1.26 6.25
CA ASP A 142 -20.64 -0.99 7.00
C ASP A 142 -20.57 0.34 7.81
N SER A 143 -20.20 1.44 7.14
CA SER A 143 -20.01 2.80 7.69
C SER A 143 -18.84 3.00 8.66
N HIS A 144 -18.04 1.96 8.92
CA HIS A 144 -16.82 2.07 9.72
C HIS A 144 -15.63 2.24 8.81
N THR A 145 -14.94 3.38 8.92
CA THR A 145 -13.72 3.66 8.15
C THR A 145 -12.51 3.39 9.01
N THR A 146 -11.62 2.53 8.52
CA THR A 146 -10.32 2.24 9.14
C THR A 146 -9.21 2.65 8.21
N PHE A 147 -8.31 3.49 8.70
CA PHE A 147 -7.08 3.81 7.99
C PHE A 147 -6.05 2.68 8.17
N GLY A 148 -5.32 2.34 7.11
CA GLY A 148 -4.29 1.31 7.18
C GLY A 148 -3.51 1.12 5.89
N LEU A 149 -2.62 0.14 5.91
CA LEU A 149 -1.83 -0.28 4.76
C LEU A 149 -2.34 -1.63 4.23
N GLY A 150 -2.87 -1.61 3.01
CA GLY A 150 -3.18 -2.82 2.26
C GLY A 150 -1.95 -3.29 1.49
N ILE A 151 -1.48 -4.51 1.72
CA ILE A 151 -0.34 -5.13 1.01
C ILE A 151 -0.83 -6.31 0.18
N LYS A 152 -0.46 -6.32 -1.10
CA LYS A 152 -0.57 -7.49 -1.99
C LYS A 152 0.69 -8.33 -1.86
N LEU A 153 0.51 -9.60 -1.55
CA LEU A 153 1.63 -10.54 -1.39
C LEU A 153 2.00 -11.14 -2.75
N ALA A 154 3.29 -11.09 -3.10
CA ALA A 154 3.79 -11.80 -4.26
C ALA A 154 3.73 -13.32 -4.03
N THR A 155 4.06 -13.75 -2.82
CA THR A 155 3.96 -15.14 -2.36
C THR A 155 2.80 -15.30 -1.39
N PRO A 156 1.71 -16.02 -1.76
CA PRO A 156 0.59 -16.21 -0.85
C PRO A 156 0.96 -17.03 0.38
N ILE A 157 0.46 -16.62 1.55
CA ILE A 157 0.62 -17.39 2.80
C ILE A 157 -0.39 -18.55 2.76
N ALA A 158 0.11 -19.78 2.77
CA ALA A 158 -0.73 -20.96 2.85
C ALA A 158 -1.31 -21.11 4.27
N LEU A 159 -2.62 -21.31 4.34
CA LEU A 159 -3.35 -21.72 5.53
C LEU A 159 -3.70 -23.22 5.43
N THR A 160 -4.33 -23.74 6.48
CA THR A 160 -4.89 -25.08 6.46
C THR A 160 -5.97 -25.22 5.37
N GLN A 161 -6.16 -26.45 4.87
CA GLN A 161 -7.22 -26.78 3.89
C GLN A 161 -7.11 -26.07 2.53
N GLY A 162 -5.89 -25.69 2.11
CA GLY A 162 -5.65 -25.11 0.78
C GLY A 162 -6.07 -23.66 0.61
N LEU A 163 -6.53 -23.00 1.69
CA LEU A 163 -6.77 -21.57 1.71
C LEU A 163 -5.44 -20.83 1.61
N LYS A 164 -5.41 -19.74 0.84
CA LYS A 164 -4.23 -18.90 0.68
C LYS A 164 -4.59 -17.45 0.95
N ILE A 165 -3.78 -16.77 1.74
CA ILE A 165 -3.86 -15.32 1.92
C ILE A 165 -2.96 -14.68 0.86
N THR A 166 -3.58 -13.93 -0.06
CA THR A 166 -2.86 -13.21 -1.14
C THR A 166 -2.69 -11.73 -0.84
N LYS A 167 -3.33 -11.23 0.23
CA LYS A 167 -3.34 -9.82 0.62
C LYS A 167 -3.58 -9.67 2.11
N LEU A 168 -3.00 -8.63 2.69
CA LEU A 168 -3.10 -8.28 4.10
C LEU A 168 -3.55 -6.83 4.22
N PHE A 169 -4.43 -6.52 5.17
CA PHE A 169 -4.74 -5.14 5.53
C PHE A 169 -4.29 -4.90 6.97
N PHE A 170 -3.18 -4.18 7.12
CA PHE A 170 -2.68 -3.77 8.43
C PHE A 170 -3.37 -2.47 8.83
N ALA A 171 -4.29 -2.54 9.79
CA ALA A 171 -4.98 -1.36 10.30
C ALA A 171 -4.00 -0.52 11.14
N LYS A 172 -3.99 0.80 10.94
CA LYS A 172 -3.18 1.67 11.80
C LYS A 172 -3.77 1.66 13.20
N VAL A 173 -2.93 1.32 14.17
CA VAL A 173 -3.26 1.41 15.58
C VAL A 173 -2.74 2.77 16.03
N SER A 174 -3.65 3.66 16.41
CA SER A 174 -3.25 4.89 17.09
C SER A 174 -2.48 4.51 18.36
N PRO A 175 -1.40 5.21 18.72
CA PRO A 175 -0.95 5.23 20.12
C PRO A 175 -2.12 5.61 21.04
#